data_AF-A0A2N1HGW0-F1
#
_entry.id   AF-A0A2N1HGW0-F1
#
_cell.length_a   1.000
_cell.length_b   1.000
_cell.length_c   1.000
_cell.angle_alpha   90.00
_cell.angle_beta   90.00
_cell.angle_gamma   90.00
#
_symmetry.space_group_name_H-M   'P 1'
#
loop_
_entity.id
_entity.type
_entity.pdbx_description
1 polymer ?
#
loop_
_entity_poly.entity_id
_entity_poly.type
_entity_poly.pdbx_seq_one_letter_code
_entity_poly.pdbx_strand_id
1 'polypeptide(L)'
;MHFKKLPYDIKIIDLICEDCIDVDLFVELPKSYFESWDNFPNTGRQSNQCEKNDIGDAGYYNLIIRLDDETSLSELSHPYDAQLNESFKKRFGVQPPLKLIKCDHPNGRSFYPNEAYMAYWKAYVILEAANECLFIDRYMAKEEGSLLFKDKVRSVNQKWLSQYASIFDAISHYRTLISQFNHLEKLFTTTHGELSQHLLNRANITASELNSGLGSLLTLHLDWSRKLNNNGMTAFNFALKSLKRDIYFLFEWLCGLSYTEEDLFKQWANSNGQAASHSQLKDVLDFEEIHFKLIFERYTPIYCQDNSKWFNLDGVAETYDQLNEYQSFEPWISSFSDLHKSINKKSDITFVQPRLLDTLLVMTIRTEVLIRTMLLNLSGKQEPDDFYVVLRELSAFVKDDASKTVLIAVGDNRDLTKLQDRPESVFNKIETSIIGKKWSNKQKHFFKVIQKFITSRNYFAHHYYKDHEFKTHTNKFCGEVVTSCLQTILFINDSKLK
;
A
#
# COMPACT_ATOMS: atom_id res chain seq x y z
N MET A 1 20.64 -1.78 -10.54
CA MET A 1 21.08 -2.36 -11.82
C MET A 1 19.89 -3.07 -12.40
N HIS A 2 19.32 -2.56 -13.49
CA HIS A 2 18.31 -3.32 -14.26
C HIS A 2 19.07 -4.34 -15.11
N PHE A 3 18.68 -5.62 -15.04
CA PHE A 3 19.18 -6.60 -15.99
C PHE A 3 18.62 -6.26 -17.37
N LYS A 4 19.38 -5.50 -18.16
CA LYS A 4 19.06 -5.25 -19.57
C LYS A 4 19.38 -6.48 -20.44
N LYS A 5 20.29 -7.35 -19.96
CA LYS A 5 20.78 -8.56 -20.62
C LYS A 5 21.20 -9.59 -19.55
N LEU A 6 21.05 -10.87 -19.84
CA LEU A 6 21.63 -11.95 -19.04
C LEU A 6 23.12 -12.13 -19.42
N PRO A 7 23.91 -12.82 -18.58
CA PRO A 7 25.31 -13.12 -18.89
C PRO A 7 25.47 -13.73 -20.29
N TYR A 8 26.55 -13.34 -20.99
CA TYR A 8 26.91 -13.84 -22.32
C TYR A 8 25.85 -13.64 -23.41
N ASP A 9 24.94 -12.68 -23.24
CA ASP A 9 23.79 -12.43 -24.14
C ASP A 9 22.83 -13.62 -24.26
N ILE A 10 22.80 -14.51 -23.26
CA ILE A 10 21.83 -15.62 -23.18
C ILE A 10 20.42 -15.03 -23.18
N LYS A 11 19.55 -15.55 -24.04
CA LYS A 11 18.14 -15.16 -24.10
C LYS A 11 17.31 -16.12 -23.26
N ILE A 12 16.15 -15.65 -22.80
CA ILE A 12 15.17 -16.50 -22.09
C ILE A 12 14.81 -17.73 -22.92
N ILE A 13 14.68 -17.56 -24.24
CA ILE A 13 14.37 -18.67 -25.14
C ILE A 13 15.46 -19.73 -25.20
N ASP A 14 16.74 -19.35 -25.02
CA ASP A 14 17.84 -20.31 -24.96
C ASP A 14 17.74 -21.15 -23.67
N LEU A 15 17.29 -20.55 -22.56
CA LEU A 15 17.04 -21.26 -21.30
C LEU A 15 15.85 -22.24 -21.42
N ILE A 16 14.85 -21.92 -22.24
CA ILE A 16 13.69 -22.78 -22.49
C ILE A 16 14.10 -23.96 -23.39
N CYS A 17 14.77 -23.69 -24.52
CA CYS A 17 15.18 -24.73 -25.48
C CYS A 17 16.21 -25.73 -24.92
N GLU A 18 16.89 -25.38 -23.83
CA GLU A 18 17.91 -26.22 -23.17
C GLU A 18 17.46 -26.75 -21.79
N ASP A 19 16.15 -26.78 -21.52
CA ASP A 19 15.55 -27.32 -20.29
C ASP A 19 16.20 -26.75 -19.00
N CYS A 20 16.49 -25.46 -19.00
CA CYS A 20 16.92 -24.74 -17.81
C CYS A 20 15.72 -24.19 -17.03
N ILE A 21 14.66 -23.82 -17.74
CA ILE A 21 13.40 -23.31 -17.20
C ILE A 21 12.22 -23.97 -17.91
N ASP A 22 11.28 -24.50 -17.13
CA ASP A 22 10.05 -25.08 -17.65
C ASP A 22 9.04 -24.01 -18.05
N VAL A 23 8.24 -24.35 -19.05
CA VAL A 23 7.13 -23.55 -19.56
C VAL A 23 5.81 -24.28 -19.32
N ASP A 24 4.76 -23.54 -19.00
CA ASP A 24 3.43 -24.11 -18.77
C ASP A 24 2.78 -24.53 -20.09
N LEU A 25 3.10 -23.82 -21.17
CA LEU A 25 2.70 -24.14 -22.52
C LEU A 25 3.69 -23.57 -23.54
N PHE A 26 4.10 -24.40 -24.48
CA PHE A 26 4.84 -23.98 -25.66
C PHE A 26 4.01 -24.30 -26.89
N VAL A 27 3.83 -23.32 -27.79
CA VAL A 27 3.04 -23.50 -29.00
C VAL A 27 3.81 -23.16 -30.27
N GLU A 28 3.46 -23.83 -31.35
CA GLU A 28 3.84 -23.47 -32.71
C GLU A 28 2.60 -23.00 -33.48
N LEU A 29 2.58 -21.72 -33.82
CA LEU A 29 1.48 -21.08 -34.53
C LEU A 29 1.73 -21.10 -36.05
N PRO A 30 0.67 -21.16 -36.88
CA PRO A 30 0.83 -21.15 -38.33
C PRO A 30 1.57 -19.90 -38.81
N LYS A 31 2.51 -20.03 -39.74
CA LYS A 31 3.22 -18.86 -40.32
C LYS A 31 2.26 -17.83 -40.92
N SER A 32 1.19 -18.33 -41.55
CA SER A 32 0.12 -17.51 -42.13
C SER A 32 -0.58 -16.61 -41.12
N TYR A 33 -0.56 -16.95 -39.82
CA TYR A 33 -1.06 -16.08 -38.77
C TYR A 33 -0.23 -14.79 -38.68
N PHE A 34 1.09 -14.90 -38.59
CA PHE A 34 1.97 -13.74 -38.52
C PHE A 34 2.04 -12.99 -39.86
N GLU A 35 2.03 -13.70 -40.99
CA GLU A 35 2.03 -13.10 -42.33
C GLU A 35 0.78 -12.26 -42.61
N SER A 36 -0.32 -12.52 -41.90
CA SER A 36 -1.57 -11.75 -42.02
C SER A 36 -1.57 -10.42 -41.24
N TRP A 37 -0.50 -10.11 -40.50
CA TRP A 37 -0.44 -8.89 -39.69
C TRP A 37 0.01 -7.70 -40.54
N ASP A 38 -0.95 -6.88 -40.98
CA ASP A 38 -0.68 -5.67 -41.77
C ASP A 38 0.32 -4.71 -41.10
N ASN A 39 0.31 -4.64 -39.77
CA ASN A 39 1.17 -3.76 -38.97
C ASN A 39 2.33 -4.49 -38.26
N PHE A 40 2.73 -5.68 -38.72
CA PHE A 40 3.76 -6.51 -38.05
C PHE A 40 5.05 -5.73 -37.68
N PRO A 41 5.55 -5.81 -36.43
CA PRO A 41 5.12 -6.67 -35.32
C PRO A 41 4.14 -5.99 -34.36
N ASN A 42 3.63 -4.80 -34.67
CA ASN A 42 2.72 -4.09 -33.78
C ASN A 42 1.29 -4.66 -33.94
N THR A 43 0.81 -5.38 -32.93
CA THR A 43 -0.56 -5.91 -32.74
C THR A 43 -1.30 -6.36 -34.01
N GLY A 44 -1.54 -7.67 -34.14
CA GLY A 44 -2.30 -8.29 -35.24
C GLY A 44 -3.80 -7.95 -35.28
N ARG A 45 -4.16 -6.67 -35.42
CA ARG A 45 -5.51 -6.30 -35.89
C ARG A 45 -5.62 -6.75 -37.34
N GLN A 46 -6.29 -7.88 -37.54
CA GLN A 46 -6.63 -8.38 -38.86
C GLN A 46 -7.51 -7.33 -39.55
N SER A 47 -7.08 -6.80 -40.70
CA SER A 47 -8.01 -6.15 -41.60
C SER A 47 -8.98 -7.22 -42.10
N ASN A 48 -10.28 -6.97 -41.88
CA ASN A 48 -11.43 -7.65 -42.48
C ASN A 48 -11.28 -9.17 -42.76
N GLN A 49 -11.86 -9.99 -41.86
CA GLN A 49 -12.36 -11.34 -42.17
C GLN A 49 -11.38 -12.25 -42.94
N CYS A 50 -10.35 -12.76 -42.28
CA CYS A 50 -9.69 -13.95 -42.79
C CYS A 50 -10.51 -15.19 -42.36
N GLU A 51 -11.41 -15.66 -43.21
CA GLU A 51 -12.30 -16.84 -43.01
C GLU A 51 -11.56 -18.20 -42.94
N LYS A 52 -10.23 -18.21 -42.75
CA LYS A 52 -9.49 -19.47 -42.57
C LYS A 52 -9.46 -19.84 -41.09
N ASN A 53 -10.14 -20.94 -40.76
CA ASN A 53 -10.19 -21.53 -39.41
C ASN A 53 -8.80 -21.72 -38.76
N ASP A 54 -7.72 -21.85 -39.54
CA ASP A 54 -6.35 -21.97 -39.01
C ASP A 54 -5.74 -20.66 -38.47
N ILE A 55 -6.22 -19.50 -38.94
CA ILE A 55 -5.68 -18.17 -38.55
C ILE A 55 -6.52 -17.56 -37.42
N GLY A 56 -7.84 -17.77 -37.42
CA GLY A 56 -8.75 -17.27 -36.38
C GLY A 56 -8.45 -17.86 -35.00
N ASP A 57 -8.10 -19.15 -34.94
CA ASP A 57 -7.87 -19.88 -33.69
C ASP A 57 -6.44 -19.70 -33.12
N ALA A 58 -5.53 -19.07 -33.87
CA ALA A 58 -4.16 -18.79 -33.46
C ALA A 58 -4.02 -17.53 -32.57
N GLY A 59 -5.09 -16.72 -32.44
CA GLY A 59 -5.11 -15.51 -31.62
C GLY A 59 -5.49 -15.80 -30.16
N TYR A 60 -4.56 -16.28 -29.34
CA TYR A 60 -4.80 -16.66 -27.94
C TYR A 60 -5.27 -15.51 -27.02
N TYR A 61 -5.09 -14.25 -27.45
CA TYR A 61 -5.30 -13.05 -26.63
C TYR A 61 -6.66 -12.36 -26.81
N ASN A 62 -7.56 -12.87 -27.67
CA ASN A 62 -8.90 -12.32 -27.89
C ASN A 62 -9.96 -13.02 -27.01
N LEU A 63 -9.74 -13.06 -25.70
CA LEU A 63 -10.83 -13.37 -24.76
C LEU A 63 -11.70 -12.13 -24.57
N ILE A 64 -12.74 -12.01 -25.40
CA ILE A 64 -13.90 -11.21 -25.03
C ILE A 64 -14.67 -12.08 -24.04
N ILE A 65 -14.50 -11.83 -22.75
CA ILE A 65 -15.39 -12.42 -21.74
C ILE A 65 -16.78 -11.79 -21.98
N ARG A 66 -17.64 -12.52 -22.69
CA ARG A 66 -19.04 -12.13 -22.91
C ARG A 66 -19.83 -12.64 -21.73
N LEU A 67 -20.05 -11.76 -20.77
CA LEU A 67 -20.73 -12.09 -19.54
C LEU A 67 -22.22 -11.73 -19.67
N ASP A 68 -23.07 -12.72 -19.48
CA ASP A 68 -24.50 -12.57 -19.21
C ASP A 68 -24.81 -13.01 -17.76
N ASP A 69 -26.08 -12.89 -17.37
CA ASP A 69 -26.56 -13.24 -16.01
C ASP A 69 -26.35 -14.73 -15.65
N GLU A 70 -25.90 -15.58 -16.58
CA GLU A 70 -25.63 -17.01 -16.37
C GLU A 70 -24.14 -17.33 -16.12
N THR A 71 -23.25 -16.33 -16.13
CA THR A 71 -21.80 -16.56 -15.98
C THR A 71 -21.46 -17.16 -14.62
N SER A 72 -20.78 -18.31 -14.62
CA SER A 72 -20.28 -18.97 -13.41
C SER A 72 -18.95 -18.38 -12.88
N LEU A 73 -18.71 -18.45 -11.57
CA LEU A 73 -17.40 -18.08 -10.97
C LEU A 73 -16.23 -18.90 -11.55
N SER A 74 -16.51 -20.10 -12.06
CA SER A 74 -15.54 -20.93 -12.77
C SER A 74 -15.02 -20.31 -14.07
N GLU A 75 -15.76 -19.40 -14.68
CA GLU A 75 -15.34 -18.67 -15.89
C GLU A 75 -14.45 -17.46 -15.57
N LEU A 76 -14.48 -17.00 -14.31
CA LEU A 76 -13.59 -15.94 -13.80
C LEU A 76 -12.24 -16.49 -13.32
N SER A 77 -12.15 -17.80 -13.09
CA SER A 77 -10.90 -18.43 -12.64
C SER A 77 -9.99 -18.67 -13.84
N HIS A 78 -9.20 -17.64 -14.15
CA HIS A 78 -8.17 -17.58 -15.19
C HIS A 78 -8.69 -17.83 -16.64
N PRO A 79 -8.43 -16.92 -17.60
CA PRO A 79 -8.96 -17.02 -18.97
C PRO A 79 -8.59 -18.33 -19.69
N TYR A 80 -7.56 -19.00 -19.20
CA TYR A 80 -6.96 -20.19 -19.77
C TYR A 80 -7.40 -21.46 -19.05
N ASP A 81 -8.43 -21.43 -18.24
CA ASP A 81 -8.94 -22.60 -17.53
C ASP A 81 -10.31 -23.06 -18.08
N ALA A 82 -10.74 -22.43 -19.17
CA ALA A 82 -11.94 -22.74 -19.95
C ALA A 82 -11.64 -23.70 -21.12
N GLN A 83 -12.70 -24.20 -21.78
CA GLN A 83 -12.63 -25.09 -22.97
C GLN A 83 -11.70 -24.58 -24.10
N LEU A 84 -11.50 -23.26 -24.18
CA LEU A 84 -10.57 -22.60 -25.11
C LEU A 84 -9.12 -23.07 -24.92
N ASN A 85 -8.62 -23.21 -23.69
CA ASN A 85 -7.24 -23.64 -23.45
C ASN A 85 -7.00 -25.08 -23.93
N GLU A 86 -7.92 -26.01 -23.67
CA GLU A 86 -7.75 -27.38 -24.14
C GLU A 86 -7.69 -27.47 -25.66
N SER A 87 -8.60 -26.78 -26.36
CA SER A 87 -8.64 -26.80 -27.82
C SER A 87 -7.38 -26.18 -28.44
N PHE A 88 -6.91 -25.06 -27.88
CA PHE A 88 -5.68 -24.38 -28.30
C PHE A 88 -4.43 -25.23 -28.04
N LYS A 89 -4.30 -25.77 -26.82
CA LYS A 89 -3.20 -26.69 -26.44
C LYS A 89 -3.15 -27.92 -27.31
N LYS A 90 -4.30 -28.58 -27.55
CA LYS A 90 -4.38 -29.78 -28.39
C LYS A 90 -3.97 -29.50 -29.84
N ARG A 91 -4.23 -28.28 -30.34
CA ARG A 91 -3.97 -27.91 -31.73
C ARG A 91 -2.56 -27.40 -31.99
N PHE A 92 -2.04 -26.54 -31.11
CA PHE A 92 -0.77 -25.85 -31.35
C PHE A 92 0.33 -26.22 -30.34
N GLY A 93 -0.01 -26.94 -29.27
CA GLY A 93 0.93 -27.36 -28.25
C GLY A 93 2.00 -28.29 -28.81
N VAL A 94 3.27 -27.92 -28.63
CA VAL A 94 4.43 -28.71 -29.03
C VAL A 94 5.49 -28.67 -27.94
N GLN A 95 6.43 -29.61 -27.97
CA GLN A 95 7.61 -29.53 -27.10
C GLN A 95 8.55 -28.43 -27.59
N PRO A 96 9.24 -27.71 -26.69
CA PRO A 96 10.25 -26.74 -27.08
C PRO A 96 11.32 -27.40 -27.97
N PRO A 97 11.59 -26.87 -29.17
CA PRO A 97 12.61 -27.44 -30.04
C PRO A 97 14.00 -27.05 -29.54
N LEU A 98 15.01 -27.89 -29.78
CA LEU A 98 16.43 -27.57 -29.51
C LEU A 98 16.92 -26.33 -30.26
N LYS A 99 16.29 -26.02 -31.41
CA LYS A 99 16.62 -24.85 -32.22
C LYS A 99 15.37 -24.29 -32.88
N LEU A 100 15.13 -23.00 -32.68
CA LEU A 100 14.02 -22.29 -33.32
C LEU A 100 14.26 -22.02 -34.81
N ILE A 101 13.18 -22.14 -35.58
CA ILE A 101 13.17 -21.84 -37.01
C ILE A 101 12.73 -20.39 -37.21
N LYS A 102 13.65 -19.57 -37.73
CA LYS A 102 13.39 -18.19 -38.09
C LYS A 102 12.64 -18.13 -39.41
N CYS A 103 11.55 -17.36 -39.45
CA CYS A 103 10.76 -17.08 -40.65
C CYS A 103 10.86 -15.60 -41.01
N ASP A 104 10.61 -15.29 -42.28
CA ASP A 104 10.60 -13.92 -42.79
C ASP A 104 9.16 -13.49 -43.08
N HIS A 105 8.78 -12.32 -42.57
CA HIS A 105 7.52 -11.67 -42.84
C HIS A 105 7.60 -10.92 -44.18
N PRO A 106 6.50 -10.79 -44.94
CA PRO A 106 6.48 -10.07 -46.22
C PRO A 106 7.02 -8.63 -46.20
N ASN A 107 6.99 -7.96 -45.03
CA ASN A 107 7.56 -6.62 -44.84
C ASN A 107 9.08 -6.59 -44.57
N GLY A 108 9.77 -7.73 -44.70
CA GLY A 108 11.22 -7.88 -44.52
C GLY A 108 11.69 -8.02 -43.06
N ARG A 109 10.76 -8.04 -42.09
CA ARG A 109 11.06 -8.36 -40.68
C ARG A 109 11.04 -9.85 -40.47
N SER A 110 11.69 -10.34 -39.42
CA SER A 110 11.72 -11.77 -39.11
C SER A 110 10.99 -12.11 -37.82
N PHE A 111 10.43 -13.31 -37.74
CA PHE A 111 9.73 -13.81 -36.57
C PHE A 111 10.02 -15.29 -36.32
N TYR A 112 9.70 -15.73 -35.11
CA TYR A 112 9.64 -17.15 -34.77
C TYR A 112 8.16 -17.51 -34.64
N PRO A 113 7.68 -18.57 -35.30
CA PRO A 113 6.27 -18.97 -35.24
C PRO A 113 5.94 -19.67 -33.92
N ASN A 114 6.56 -19.27 -32.81
CA ASN A 114 6.47 -19.96 -31.53
C ASN A 114 6.18 -18.97 -30.41
N GLU A 115 5.37 -19.41 -29.46
CA GLU A 115 5.09 -18.66 -28.24
C GLU A 115 5.30 -19.56 -27.02
N ALA A 116 5.88 -18.98 -25.96
CA ALA A 116 6.10 -19.66 -24.70
C ALA A 116 5.32 -18.93 -23.61
N TYR A 117 4.48 -19.68 -22.91
CA TYR A 117 3.71 -19.23 -21.76
C TYR A 117 4.35 -19.81 -20.50
N MET A 118 4.67 -18.93 -19.56
CA MET A 118 5.30 -19.30 -18.31
C MET A 118 4.77 -18.46 -17.16
N ALA A 119 4.73 -19.04 -15.98
CA ALA A 119 4.39 -18.35 -14.76
C ALA A 119 5.32 -17.16 -14.51
N TYR A 120 4.74 -16.02 -14.11
CA TYR A 120 5.49 -14.77 -13.96
C TYR A 120 6.63 -14.88 -12.93
N TRP A 121 6.49 -15.74 -11.92
CA TRP A 121 7.47 -15.94 -10.86
C TRP A 121 8.75 -16.62 -11.35
N LYS A 122 8.77 -17.21 -12.56
CA LYS A 122 10.01 -17.65 -13.22
C LYS A 122 11.01 -16.49 -13.43
N ALA A 123 10.54 -15.24 -13.46
CA ALA A 123 11.42 -14.08 -13.45
C ALA A 123 12.26 -13.99 -12.16
N TYR A 124 11.74 -14.44 -11.02
CA TYR A 124 12.47 -14.47 -9.76
C TYR A 124 13.59 -15.53 -9.77
N VAL A 125 13.35 -16.68 -10.42
CA VAL A 125 14.37 -17.71 -10.66
C VAL A 125 15.53 -17.13 -11.46
N ILE A 126 15.23 -16.46 -12.58
CA ILE A 126 16.24 -15.83 -13.43
C ILE A 126 17.02 -14.75 -12.66
N LEU A 127 16.31 -13.94 -11.87
CA LEU A 127 16.92 -12.90 -11.05
C LEU A 127 17.93 -13.49 -10.04
N GLU A 128 17.52 -14.50 -9.28
CA GLU A 128 18.39 -15.14 -8.28
C GLU A 128 19.62 -15.76 -8.95
N ALA A 129 19.43 -16.51 -10.04
CA ALA A 129 20.52 -17.11 -10.78
C ALA A 129 21.49 -16.06 -11.36
N ALA A 130 20.97 -14.99 -11.95
CA ALA A 130 21.79 -13.90 -12.50
C ALA A 130 22.56 -13.15 -11.43
N ASN A 131 22.00 -13.04 -10.23
CA ASN A 131 22.67 -12.43 -9.09
C ASN A 131 23.73 -13.36 -8.47
N GLU A 132 23.50 -14.68 -8.41
CA GLU A 132 24.51 -15.64 -7.95
C GLU A 132 25.68 -15.78 -8.92
N CYS A 133 25.45 -15.50 -10.21
CA CYS A 133 26.47 -15.44 -11.25
C CYS A 133 26.86 -14.00 -11.62
N LEU A 134 26.76 -13.06 -10.68
CA LEU A 134 27.09 -11.66 -10.95
C LEU A 134 28.56 -11.55 -11.41
N PHE A 135 28.77 -10.79 -12.49
CA PHE A 135 30.09 -10.59 -13.12
C PHE A 135 30.76 -11.86 -13.68
N ILE A 136 30.03 -12.97 -13.85
CA ILE A 136 30.59 -14.20 -14.44
C ILE A 136 31.27 -13.93 -15.79
N ASP A 137 30.71 -13.02 -16.58
CA ASP A 137 31.20 -12.56 -17.88
C ASP A 137 32.55 -11.83 -17.84
N ARG A 138 32.96 -11.32 -16.67
CA ARG A 138 34.25 -10.63 -16.48
C ARG A 138 35.39 -11.57 -16.10
N TYR A 139 35.07 -12.70 -15.50
CA TYR A 139 36.07 -13.57 -14.84
C TYR A 139 36.15 -14.98 -15.43
N MET A 140 35.22 -15.35 -16.33
CA MET A 140 35.18 -16.67 -16.94
C MET A 140 35.03 -16.58 -18.46
N ALA A 141 35.59 -17.56 -19.18
CA ALA A 141 35.42 -17.67 -20.61
C ALA A 141 33.96 -17.99 -20.97
N LYS A 142 33.52 -17.56 -22.16
CA LYS A 142 32.11 -17.67 -22.57
C LYS A 142 31.55 -19.09 -22.49
N GLU A 143 32.32 -20.09 -22.94
CA GLU A 143 31.87 -21.49 -23.00
C GLU A 143 31.60 -22.05 -21.60
N GLU A 144 32.61 -21.97 -20.72
CA GLU A 144 32.51 -22.43 -19.33
C GLU A 144 31.48 -21.61 -18.53
N GLY A 145 31.48 -20.29 -18.70
CA GLY A 145 30.59 -19.40 -17.98
C GLY A 145 29.13 -19.51 -18.39
N SER A 146 28.85 -19.77 -19.67
CA SER A 146 27.48 -20.00 -20.14
C SER A 146 26.92 -21.30 -19.57
N LEU A 147 27.73 -22.37 -19.52
CA LEU A 147 27.35 -23.64 -18.92
C LEU A 147 27.05 -23.46 -17.42
N LEU A 148 27.95 -22.81 -16.69
CA LEU A 148 27.80 -22.57 -15.25
C LEU A 148 26.55 -21.74 -14.94
N PHE A 149 26.27 -20.70 -15.74
CA PHE A 149 25.05 -19.90 -15.56
C PHE A 149 23.78 -20.72 -15.81
N LYS A 150 23.75 -21.56 -16.85
CA LYS A 150 22.61 -22.44 -17.16
C LYS A 150 22.37 -23.47 -16.06
N ASP A 151 23.43 -24.10 -15.56
CA ASP A 151 23.34 -25.04 -14.44
C ASP A 151 22.85 -24.35 -13.16
N LYS A 152 23.26 -23.10 -12.95
CA LYS A 152 22.75 -22.28 -11.84
C LYS A 152 21.27 -21.99 -12.00
N VAL A 153 20.81 -21.59 -13.19
CA VAL A 153 19.38 -21.38 -13.47
C VAL A 153 18.59 -22.65 -13.18
N ARG A 154 19.05 -23.82 -13.66
CA ARG A 154 18.39 -25.11 -13.41
C ARG A 154 18.30 -25.42 -11.91
N SER A 155 19.39 -25.22 -11.17
CA SER A 155 19.43 -25.43 -9.72
C SER A 155 18.45 -24.52 -8.96
N VAL A 156 18.42 -23.23 -9.31
CA VAL A 156 17.49 -22.27 -8.70
C VAL A 156 16.04 -22.61 -9.07
N ASN A 157 15.77 -22.98 -10.33
CA ASN A 157 14.43 -23.37 -10.78
C ASN A 157 13.90 -24.57 -9.97
N GLN A 158 14.72 -25.60 -9.75
CA GLN A 158 14.35 -26.77 -8.95
C GLN A 158 14.07 -26.44 -7.47
N LYS A 159 14.87 -25.54 -6.88
CA LYS A 159 14.59 -24.99 -5.54
C LYS A 159 13.23 -24.28 -5.51
N TRP A 160 12.92 -23.47 -6.52
CA TRP A 160 11.66 -22.73 -6.57
C TRP A 160 10.45 -23.62 -6.79
N LEU A 161 10.58 -24.63 -7.67
CA LEU A 161 9.54 -25.64 -7.89
C LEU A 161 9.19 -26.40 -6.62
N SER A 162 10.19 -26.76 -5.81
CA SER A 162 9.97 -27.49 -4.57
C SER A 162 9.46 -26.62 -3.40
N GLN A 163 9.82 -25.34 -3.36
CA GLN A 163 9.56 -24.49 -2.19
C GLN A 163 8.42 -23.49 -2.36
N TYR A 164 8.22 -22.96 -3.57
CA TYR A 164 7.37 -21.77 -3.76
C TYR A 164 6.34 -21.89 -4.88
N ALA A 165 6.50 -22.81 -5.83
CA ALA A 165 5.66 -22.88 -7.03
C ALA A 165 4.17 -22.96 -6.71
N SER A 166 3.75 -23.88 -5.83
CA SER A 166 2.33 -24.05 -5.47
C SER A 166 1.67 -22.76 -4.98
N ILE A 167 2.37 -21.99 -4.14
CA ILE A 167 1.88 -20.72 -3.59
C ILE A 167 1.89 -19.60 -4.63
N PHE A 168 2.94 -19.47 -5.44
CA PHE A 168 2.96 -18.43 -6.46
C PHE A 168 1.96 -18.69 -7.59
N ASP A 169 1.69 -19.96 -7.92
CA ASP A 169 0.65 -20.35 -8.85
C ASP A 169 -0.74 -20.02 -8.28
N ALA A 170 -0.98 -20.33 -7.01
CA ALA A 170 -2.21 -19.95 -6.31
C ALA A 170 -2.41 -18.42 -6.31
N ILE A 171 -1.37 -17.65 -6.00
CA ILE A 171 -1.38 -16.19 -6.06
C ILE A 171 -1.68 -15.69 -7.49
N SER A 172 -1.13 -16.33 -8.52
CA SER A 172 -1.40 -15.98 -9.92
C SER A 172 -2.89 -16.11 -10.26
N HIS A 173 -3.51 -17.22 -9.85
CA HIS A 173 -4.94 -17.42 -10.04
C HIS A 173 -5.77 -16.40 -9.26
N TYR A 174 -5.42 -16.13 -8.00
CA TYR A 174 -6.11 -15.15 -7.17
C TYR A 174 -6.03 -13.74 -7.75
N ARG A 175 -4.83 -13.32 -8.16
CA ARG A 175 -4.59 -12.04 -8.84
C ARG A 175 -5.46 -11.89 -10.08
N THR A 176 -5.58 -12.95 -10.88
CA THR A 176 -6.38 -12.93 -12.10
C THR A 176 -7.87 -12.82 -11.77
N LEU A 177 -8.34 -13.63 -10.83
CA LEU A 177 -9.73 -13.65 -10.37
C LEU A 177 -10.17 -12.28 -9.83
N ILE A 178 -9.42 -11.72 -8.87
CA ILE A 178 -9.74 -10.43 -8.26
C ILE A 178 -9.65 -9.28 -9.27
N SER A 179 -8.68 -9.30 -10.18
CA SER A 179 -8.58 -8.28 -11.23
C SER A 179 -9.80 -8.31 -12.16
N GLN A 180 -10.29 -9.50 -12.50
CA GLN A 180 -11.51 -9.65 -13.29
C GLN A 180 -12.74 -9.23 -12.48
N PHE A 181 -12.87 -9.71 -11.24
CA PHE A 181 -13.99 -9.37 -10.36
C PHE A 181 -14.12 -7.86 -10.13
N ASN A 182 -13.03 -7.16 -9.82
CA ASN A 182 -13.05 -5.71 -9.62
C ASN A 182 -13.44 -4.93 -10.89
N HIS A 183 -13.13 -5.47 -12.07
CA HIS A 183 -13.59 -4.88 -13.33
C HIS A 183 -15.10 -5.06 -13.55
N LEU A 184 -15.69 -6.04 -12.87
CA LEU A 184 -17.05 -6.56 -13.09
C LEU A 184 -17.97 -6.39 -11.88
N GLU A 185 -17.53 -5.67 -10.84
CA GLU A 185 -18.16 -5.55 -9.51
C GLU A 185 -19.66 -5.20 -9.56
N LYS A 186 -20.14 -4.57 -10.64
CA LYS A 186 -21.55 -4.22 -10.84
C LYS A 186 -22.46 -5.37 -11.30
N LEU A 187 -21.89 -6.52 -11.70
CA LEU A 187 -22.62 -7.64 -12.30
C LEU A 187 -22.81 -8.83 -11.35
N PHE A 188 -22.10 -8.86 -10.22
CA PHE A 188 -22.12 -9.99 -9.28
C PHE A 188 -22.59 -9.57 -7.89
N THR A 189 -23.41 -10.39 -7.24
CA THR A 189 -23.78 -10.26 -5.82
C THR A 189 -22.85 -11.02 -4.89
N THR A 190 -21.77 -11.61 -5.42
CA THR A 190 -20.83 -12.47 -4.70
C THR A 190 -19.93 -11.65 -3.79
N THR A 191 -19.77 -12.11 -2.54
CA THR A 191 -18.86 -11.48 -1.58
C THR A 191 -17.40 -11.88 -1.82
N HIS A 192 -16.47 -11.06 -1.32
CA HIS A 192 -15.04 -11.36 -1.38
C HIS A 192 -14.67 -12.70 -0.73
N GLY A 193 -15.37 -13.09 0.35
CA GLY A 193 -15.15 -14.36 1.03
C GLY A 193 -15.62 -15.57 0.23
N GLU A 194 -16.74 -15.46 -0.48
CA GLU A 194 -17.22 -16.52 -1.39
C GLU A 194 -16.27 -16.75 -2.56
N LEU A 195 -15.72 -15.67 -3.14
CA LEU A 195 -14.67 -15.77 -4.17
C LEU A 195 -13.41 -16.46 -3.64
N SER A 196 -12.98 -16.03 -2.46
CA SER A 196 -11.80 -16.57 -1.78
C SER A 196 -11.94 -18.07 -1.52
N GLN A 197 -13.11 -18.51 -1.05
CA GLN A 197 -13.41 -19.92 -0.79
C GLN A 197 -13.54 -20.73 -2.09
N HIS A 198 -14.16 -20.16 -3.13
CA HIS A 198 -14.25 -20.80 -4.44
C HIS A 198 -12.86 -21.10 -5.00
N LEU A 199 -11.95 -20.12 -4.96
CA LEU A 199 -10.60 -20.31 -5.46
C LEU A 199 -9.80 -21.29 -4.61
N LEU A 200 -9.97 -21.27 -3.29
CA LEU A 200 -9.31 -22.20 -2.37
C LEU A 200 -9.67 -23.66 -2.73
N ASN A 201 -10.97 -23.91 -2.97
CA ASN A 201 -11.45 -25.22 -3.40
C ASN A 201 -10.91 -25.60 -4.78
N ARG A 202 -10.87 -24.66 -5.73
CA ARG A 202 -10.37 -24.90 -7.09
C ARG A 202 -8.88 -25.20 -7.11
N ALA A 203 -8.09 -24.46 -6.35
CA ALA A 203 -6.64 -24.65 -6.25
C ALA A 203 -6.27 -25.91 -5.45
N ASN A 204 -7.23 -26.51 -4.74
CA ASN A 204 -7.01 -27.64 -3.83
C ASN A 204 -5.92 -27.35 -2.79
N ILE A 205 -5.99 -26.15 -2.21
CA ILE A 205 -5.09 -25.66 -1.16
C ILE A 205 -5.93 -25.36 0.08
N THR A 206 -5.38 -25.48 1.27
CA THR A 206 -6.03 -25.11 2.53
C THR A 206 -5.64 -23.71 3.00
N ALA A 207 -6.47 -23.08 3.84
CA ALA A 207 -6.14 -21.78 4.41
C ALA A 207 -4.86 -21.82 5.26
N SER A 208 -4.60 -22.97 5.90
CA SER A 208 -3.35 -23.22 6.64
C SER A 208 -2.12 -23.22 5.72
N GLU A 209 -2.23 -23.85 4.55
CA GLU A 209 -1.16 -23.84 3.55
C GLU A 209 -0.92 -22.45 2.97
N LEU A 210 -1.97 -21.65 2.73
CA LEU A 210 -1.82 -20.25 2.34
C LEU A 210 -1.11 -19.43 3.43
N ASN A 211 -1.47 -19.61 4.70
CA ASN A 211 -0.82 -18.93 5.82
C ASN A 211 0.66 -19.35 5.97
N SER A 212 0.95 -20.65 5.84
CA SER A 212 2.35 -21.12 5.78
C SER A 212 3.10 -20.53 4.58
N GLY A 213 2.42 -20.38 3.44
CA GLY A 213 2.91 -19.68 2.27
C GLY A 213 3.31 -18.24 2.54
N LEU A 214 2.49 -17.52 3.31
CA LEU A 214 2.78 -16.15 3.73
C LEU A 214 4.09 -16.08 4.51
N GLY A 215 4.31 -17.00 5.45
CA GLY A 215 5.58 -17.15 6.17
C GLY A 215 6.77 -17.40 5.25
N SER A 216 6.62 -18.26 4.25
CA SER A 216 7.66 -18.53 3.23
C SER A 216 8.02 -17.27 2.43
N LEU A 217 7.02 -16.49 2.01
CA LEU A 217 7.25 -15.24 1.28
C LEU A 217 7.88 -14.15 2.16
N LEU A 218 7.51 -14.05 3.44
CA LEU A 218 8.14 -13.14 4.41
C LEU A 218 9.60 -13.52 4.69
N THR A 219 9.91 -14.81 4.69
CA THR A 219 11.29 -15.33 4.79
C THR A 219 12.10 -14.97 3.54
N LEU A 220 11.52 -15.17 2.36
CA LEU A 220 12.12 -14.78 1.08
C LEU A 220 12.37 -13.26 1.01
N HIS A 221 11.41 -12.46 1.46
CA HIS A 221 11.52 -11.01 1.54
C HIS A 221 12.69 -10.57 2.44
N LEU A 222 12.87 -11.23 3.59
CA LEU A 222 13.99 -10.97 4.49
C LEU A 222 15.34 -11.31 3.84
N ASP A 223 15.44 -12.48 3.20
CA ASP A 223 16.66 -12.88 2.49
C ASP A 223 17.05 -11.87 1.40
N TRP A 224 16.09 -11.49 0.57
CA TRP A 224 16.30 -10.50 -0.48
C TRP A 224 16.62 -9.11 0.06
N SER A 225 15.98 -8.71 1.15
CA SER A 225 16.27 -7.44 1.83
C SER A 225 17.70 -7.42 2.39
N ARG A 226 18.18 -8.55 2.94
CA ARG A 226 19.57 -8.70 3.38
C ARG A 226 20.54 -8.62 2.20
N LYS A 227 20.25 -9.29 1.09
CA LYS A 227 21.06 -9.19 -0.15
C LYS A 227 21.13 -7.76 -0.67
N LEU A 228 20.03 -7.02 -0.63
CA LEU A 228 20.02 -5.60 -1.01
C LEU A 228 20.83 -4.74 -0.04
N ASN A 229 20.51 -4.78 1.25
CA ASN A 229 21.01 -3.83 2.25
C ASN A 229 22.46 -4.11 2.64
N ASN A 230 22.85 -5.39 2.74
CA ASN A 230 24.19 -5.78 3.19
C ASN A 230 25.17 -5.92 2.04
N ASN A 231 24.71 -6.37 0.86
CA ASN A 231 25.58 -6.66 -0.28
C ASN A 231 25.43 -5.64 -1.42
N GLY A 232 24.58 -4.63 -1.28
CA GLY A 232 24.37 -3.58 -2.30
C GLY A 232 23.73 -4.09 -3.60
N MET A 233 23.05 -5.25 -3.56
CA MET A 233 22.49 -5.91 -4.76
C MET A 233 21.21 -5.22 -5.23
N THR A 234 21.36 -4.06 -5.86
CA THR A 234 20.25 -3.18 -6.30
C THR A 234 19.25 -3.80 -7.28
N ALA A 235 19.54 -4.97 -7.87
CA ALA A 235 18.59 -5.71 -8.70
C ALA A 235 17.36 -6.17 -7.90
N PHE A 236 17.52 -6.43 -6.59
CA PHE A 236 16.43 -6.83 -5.71
C PHE A 236 15.44 -5.69 -5.39
N ASN A 237 15.72 -4.43 -5.72
CA ASN A 237 14.78 -3.32 -5.48
C ASN A 237 13.41 -3.55 -6.15
N PHE A 238 13.41 -3.99 -7.40
CA PHE A 238 12.17 -4.24 -8.14
C PHE A 238 11.52 -5.58 -7.75
N ALA A 239 12.36 -6.55 -7.42
CA ALA A 239 11.93 -7.86 -6.96
C ALA A 239 11.21 -7.76 -5.61
N LEU A 240 11.75 -7.02 -4.65
CA LEU A 240 11.12 -6.75 -3.36
C LEU A 240 9.78 -6.02 -3.53
N LYS A 241 9.68 -5.04 -4.43
CA LYS A 241 8.40 -4.38 -4.75
C LYS A 241 7.36 -5.35 -5.31
N SER A 242 7.79 -6.25 -6.20
CA SER A 242 6.90 -7.26 -6.81
C SER A 242 6.48 -8.30 -5.76
N LEU A 243 7.42 -8.76 -4.93
CA LEU A 243 7.18 -9.69 -3.84
C LEU A 243 6.26 -9.10 -2.76
N LYS A 244 6.41 -7.82 -2.40
CA LYS A 244 5.49 -7.11 -1.51
C LYS A 244 4.05 -7.19 -2.00
N ARG A 245 3.85 -7.02 -3.32
CA ARG A 245 2.54 -7.14 -3.95
C ARG A 245 2.02 -8.57 -3.91
N ASP A 246 2.87 -9.58 -4.12
CA ASP A 246 2.47 -10.99 -3.99
C ASP A 246 2.10 -11.34 -2.54
N ILE A 247 2.83 -10.81 -1.56
CA ILE A 247 2.51 -10.91 -0.12
C ILE A 247 1.16 -10.25 0.19
N TYR A 248 0.89 -9.07 -0.38
CA TYR A 248 -0.39 -8.38 -0.22
C TYR A 248 -1.56 -9.22 -0.74
N PHE A 249 -1.46 -9.78 -1.94
CA PHE A 249 -2.54 -10.61 -2.48
C PHE A 249 -2.79 -11.86 -1.64
N LEU A 250 -1.74 -12.47 -1.09
CA LEU A 250 -1.90 -13.60 -0.19
C LEU A 250 -2.52 -13.21 1.16
N PHE A 251 -2.15 -12.04 1.69
CA PHE A 251 -2.77 -11.45 2.89
C PHE A 251 -4.25 -11.16 2.66
N GLU A 252 -4.60 -10.47 1.57
CA GLU A 252 -5.97 -10.12 1.21
C GLU A 252 -6.84 -11.39 1.06
N TRP A 253 -6.28 -12.43 0.42
CA TRP A 253 -6.97 -13.72 0.28
C TRP A 253 -7.23 -14.37 1.65
N LEU A 254 -6.27 -14.37 2.56
CA LEU A 254 -6.47 -14.88 3.93
C LEU A 254 -7.55 -14.09 4.67
N CYS A 255 -7.59 -12.76 4.53
CA CYS A 255 -8.65 -11.93 5.09
C CYS A 255 -10.04 -12.29 4.53
N GLY A 256 -10.13 -12.56 3.22
CA GLY A 256 -11.35 -13.10 2.59
C GLY A 256 -11.79 -14.45 3.18
N LEU A 257 -10.85 -15.25 3.69
CA LEU A 257 -11.10 -16.54 4.34
C LEU A 257 -11.36 -16.42 5.85
N SER A 258 -11.80 -15.25 6.32
CA SER A 258 -12.15 -14.97 7.72
C SER A 258 -10.97 -14.88 8.70
N TYR A 259 -9.73 -14.71 8.23
CA TYR A 259 -8.65 -14.26 9.11
C TYR A 259 -8.81 -12.76 9.38
N THR A 260 -8.65 -12.33 10.63
CA THR A 260 -8.61 -10.89 10.92
C THR A 260 -7.24 -10.33 10.58
N GLU A 261 -7.20 -9.08 10.12
CA GLU A 261 -5.93 -8.40 9.85
C GLU A 261 -5.05 -8.40 11.10
N GLU A 262 -5.63 -8.06 12.25
CA GLU A 262 -4.95 -7.99 13.54
C GLU A 262 -4.29 -9.31 13.92
N ASP A 263 -4.99 -10.44 13.73
CA ASP A 263 -4.44 -11.77 14.01
C ASP A 263 -3.24 -12.10 13.10
N LEU A 264 -3.33 -11.77 11.81
CA LEU A 264 -2.22 -11.98 10.87
C LEU A 264 -1.01 -11.12 11.21
N PHE A 265 -1.20 -9.85 11.58
CA PHE A 265 -0.12 -8.97 12.01
C PHE A 265 0.52 -9.42 13.31
N LYS A 266 -0.27 -9.89 14.28
CA LYS A 266 0.24 -10.46 15.53
C LYS A 266 1.01 -11.75 15.29
N GLN A 267 0.47 -12.65 14.45
CA GLN A 267 1.10 -13.93 14.15
C GLN A 267 2.47 -13.76 13.50
N TRP A 268 2.60 -12.82 12.56
CA TRP A 268 3.84 -12.56 11.81
C TRP A 268 4.62 -11.35 12.35
N ALA A 269 4.49 -11.06 13.64
CA ALA A 269 5.32 -10.12 14.37
C ALA A 269 6.56 -10.83 14.93
N ASN A 270 7.71 -10.16 14.87
CA ASN A 270 8.92 -10.67 15.49
C ASN A 270 8.87 -10.42 17.00
N SER A 271 9.24 -11.43 17.79
CA SER A 271 9.42 -11.28 19.24
C SER A 271 10.69 -10.46 19.55
N ASN A 272 10.58 -9.53 20.50
CA ASN A 272 11.69 -8.68 20.89
C ASN A 272 12.87 -9.52 21.43
N GLY A 273 14.04 -9.40 20.79
CA GLY A 273 15.30 -9.94 21.32
C GLY A 273 15.90 -11.15 20.60
N GLN A 274 15.24 -11.71 19.57
CA GLN A 274 15.82 -12.77 18.73
C GLN A 274 16.16 -12.26 17.32
N ALA A 275 17.15 -12.91 16.68
CA ALA A 275 17.45 -12.65 15.29
C ALA A 275 16.24 -13.02 14.43
N ALA A 276 15.69 -12.05 13.70
CA ALA A 276 14.50 -12.25 12.88
C ALA A 276 14.73 -13.37 11.84
N SER A 277 13.84 -14.37 11.85
CA SER A 277 13.78 -15.44 10.86
C SER A 277 13.00 -15.05 9.61
N HIS A 278 12.11 -14.05 9.72
CA HIS A 278 11.28 -13.52 8.64
C HIS A 278 11.09 -12.00 8.80
N SER A 279 10.69 -11.33 7.72
CA SER A 279 10.27 -9.92 7.78
C SER A 279 8.92 -9.81 8.49
N GLN A 280 8.73 -8.76 9.32
CA GLN A 280 7.43 -8.56 9.95
C GLN A 280 6.42 -8.11 8.91
N LEU A 281 5.20 -8.64 8.96
CA LEU A 281 4.17 -8.32 7.98
C LEU A 281 3.90 -6.80 7.91
N LYS A 282 3.89 -6.12 9.06
CA LYS A 282 3.73 -4.65 9.18
C LYS A 282 4.84 -3.81 8.56
N ASP A 283 6.03 -4.39 8.37
CA ASP A 283 7.18 -3.71 7.73
C ASP A 283 7.16 -3.93 6.21
N VAL A 284 6.44 -4.97 5.75
CA VAL A 284 6.34 -5.37 4.35
C VAL A 284 5.14 -4.70 3.69
N LEU A 285 3.98 -4.75 4.34
CA LEU A 285 2.73 -4.17 3.86
C LEU A 285 2.52 -2.79 4.49
N ASP A 286 2.43 -1.77 3.65
CA ASP A 286 2.28 -0.37 4.05
C ASP A 286 0.80 -0.06 4.37
N PHE A 287 0.19 -0.77 5.32
CA PHE A 287 -1.16 -0.46 5.80
C PHE A 287 -1.13 0.83 6.62
N GLU A 288 -1.84 1.84 6.14
CA GLU A 288 -1.83 3.16 6.74
C GLU A 288 -2.42 3.12 8.15
N GLU A 289 -3.42 2.28 8.40
CA GLU A 289 -4.12 2.13 9.69
C GLU A 289 -3.18 1.67 10.81
N ILE A 290 -2.30 0.71 10.50
CA ILE A 290 -1.30 0.20 11.45
C ILE A 290 -0.22 1.25 11.67
N HIS A 291 0.19 1.91 10.58
CA HIS A 291 1.17 2.98 10.65
C HIS A 291 0.66 4.16 11.49
N PHE A 292 -0.62 4.51 11.35
CA PHE A 292 -1.30 5.56 12.10
C PHE A 292 -1.40 5.23 13.58
N LYS A 293 -1.77 4.00 13.95
CA LYS A 293 -1.76 3.56 15.36
C LYS A 293 -0.35 3.64 15.95
N LEU A 294 0.66 3.13 15.26
CA LEU A 294 2.06 3.20 15.71
C LEU A 294 2.59 4.64 15.82
N ILE A 295 2.24 5.51 14.87
CA ILE A 295 2.57 6.95 14.93
C ILE A 295 1.91 7.59 16.14
N PHE A 296 0.61 7.34 16.36
CA PHE A 296 -0.13 7.91 17.47
C PHE A 296 0.46 7.47 18.81
N GLU A 297 0.67 6.16 19.00
CA GLU A 297 1.26 5.59 20.21
C GLU A 297 2.66 6.13 20.49
N ARG A 298 3.50 6.23 19.45
CA ARG A 298 4.89 6.69 19.59
C ARG A 298 4.99 8.18 19.88
N TYR A 299 4.21 9.00 19.20
CA TYR A 299 4.42 10.45 19.18
C TYR A 299 3.48 11.22 20.10
N THR A 300 2.32 10.69 20.47
CA THR A 300 1.44 11.32 21.45
C THR A 300 2.15 11.61 22.79
N PRO A 301 2.90 10.67 23.40
CA PRO A 301 3.66 10.94 24.61
C PRO A 301 4.70 12.06 24.45
N ILE A 302 5.30 12.18 23.26
CA ILE A 302 6.32 13.20 22.96
C ILE A 302 5.69 14.60 22.90
N TYR A 303 4.55 14.75 22.21
CA TYR A 303 3.83 16.02 22.14
C TYR A 303 3.11 16.41 23.45
N CYS A 304 2.95 15.45 24.36
CA CYS A 304 2.37 15.69 25.68
C CYS A 304 3.39 15.71 26.83
N GLN A 305 4.69 15.55 26.56
CA GLN A 305 5.73 15.34 27.58
C GLN A 305 5.73 16.40 28.69
N ASP A 306 5.68 17.68 28.32
CA ASP A 306 5.70 18.81 29.27
C ASP A 306 4.47 18.83 30.21
N ASN A 307 3.41 18.12 29.83
CA ASN A 307 2.10 18.12 30.48
C ASN A 307 1.62 16.70 30.81
N SER A 308 2.56 15.74 30.89
CA SER A 308 2.28 14.30 31.05
C SER A 308 1.33 13.97 32.21
N LYS A 309 1.47 14.69 33.34
CA LYS A 309 0.59 14.57 34.52
C LYS A 309 -0.90 14.84 34.27
N TRP A 310 -1.28 15.42 33.12
CA TRP A 310 -2.67 15.74 32.79
C TRP A 310 -3.30 14.77 31.80
N PHE A 311 -2.53 13.83 31.25
CA PHE A 311 -2.97 12.84 30.26
C PHE A 311 -2.68 11.42 30.77
N ASN A 312 -3.48 10.45 30.35
CA ASN A 312 -3.18 9.04 30.59
C ASN A 312 -2.21 8.50 29.51
N LEU A 313 -0.91 8.76 29.65
CA LEU A 313 0.09 8.36 28.65
C LEU A 313 0.34 6.85 28.59
N ASP A 314 -0.05 6.10 29.63
CA ASP A 314 0.02 4.63 29.61
C ASP A 314 -1.15 4.03 28.81
N GLY A 315 -2.25 4.78 28.66
CA GLY A 315 -3.48 4.36 27.97
C GLY A 315 -3.65 4.92 26.55
N VAL A 316 -2.55 5.19 25.85
CA VAL A 316 -2.59 5.83 24.52
C VAL A 316 -3.19 4.91 23.46
N ALA A 317 -2.96 3.60 23.56
CA ALA A 317 -3.54 2.61 22.65
C ALA A 317 -5.07 2.57 22.79
N GLU A 318 -5.60 2.56 24.02
CA GLU A 318 -7.04 2.61 24.28
C GLU A 318 -7.64 3.94 23.81
N THR A 319 -6.90 5.05 23.97
CA THR A 319 -7.31 6.36 23.46
C THR A 319 -7.40 6.35 21.93
N TYR A 320 -6.45 5.71 21.24
CA TYR A 320 -6.51 5.54 19.79
C TYR A 320 -7.76 4.76 19.39
N ASP A 321 -8.01 3.63 20.04
CA ASP A 321 -9.14 2.75 19.69
C ASP A 321 -10.49 3.46 19.91
N GLN A 322 -10.63 4.24 20.99
CA GLN A 322 -11.80 5.11 21.23
C GLN A 322 -11.98 6.18 20.15
N LEU A 323 -10.90 6.83 19.74
CA LEU A 323 -10.95 7.84 18.70
C LEU A 323 -11.26 7.21 17.33
N ASN A 324 -10.83 5.98 17.10
CA ASN A 324 -11.07 5.25 15.85
C ASN A 324 -12.55 4.88 15.63
N GLU A 325 -13.40 4.97 16.65
CA GLU A 325 -14.85 4.84 16.51
C GLU A 325 -15.48 6.02 15.73
N TYR A 326 -14.80 7.16 15.65
CA TYR A 326 -15.28 8.32 14.89
C TYR A 326 -14.80 8.25 13.44
N GLN A 327 -15.71 8.24 12.46
CA GLN A 327 -15.38 8.24 11.03
C GLN A 327 -14.44 9.38 10.60
N SER A 328 -14.48 10.50 11.31
CA SER A 328 -13.60 11.65 11.06
C SER A 328 -12.17 11.49 11.59
N PHE A 329 -11.88 10.46 12.38
CA PHE A 329 -10.57 10.27 13.00
C PHE A 329 -9.53 9.75 12.00
N GLU A 330 -9.89 8.83 11.10
CA GLU A 330 -8.96 8.31 10.10
C GLU A 330 -8.36 9.43 9.21
N PRO A 331 -9.15 10.36 8.63
CA PRO A 331 -8.61 11.54 7.95
C PRO A 331 -7.76 12.45 8.86
N TRP A 332 -8.08 12.50 10.16
CA TRP A 332 -7.35 13.30 11.13
C TRP A 332 -5.97 12.71 11.43
N ILE A 333 -5.88 11.40 11.71
CA ILE A 333 -4.62 10.75 12.05
C ILE A 333 -3.68 10.69 10.84
N SER A 334 -4.22 10.55 9.63
CA SER A 334 -3.46 10.73 8.39
C SER A 334 -2.82 12.12 8.31
N SER A 335 -3.62 13.17 8.56
CA SER A 335 -3.13 14.57 8.60
C SER A 335 -2.08 14.80 9.69
N PHE A 336 -2.25 14.18 10.86
CA PHE A 336 -1.28 14.22 11.95
C PHE A 336 0.04 13.54 11.56
N SER A 337 -0.02 12.36 10.94
CA SER A 337 1.14 11.63 10.42
C SER A 337 1.92 12.47 9.40
N ASP A 338 1.22 13.04 8.42
CA ASP A 338 1.84 13.84 7.37
C ASP A 338 2.48 15.11 7.90
N LEU A 339 1.81 15.78 8.85
CA LEU A 339 2.36 16.96 9.50
C LEU A 339 3.57 16.62 10.35
N HIS A 340 3.50 15.53 11.13
CA HIS A 340 4.62 15.02 11.91
C HIS A 340 5.85 14.75 11.02
N LYS A 341 5.66 14.05 9.90
CA LYS A 341 6.72 13.77 8.91
C LYS A 341 7.27 15.07 8.31
N SER A 342 6.40 16.02 7.98
CA SER A 342 6.77 17.28 7.35
C SER A 342 7.61 18.18 8.26
N ILE A 343 7.27 18.29 9.55
CA ILE A 343 8.03 19.14 10.49
C ILE A 343 9.36 18.49 10.93
N ASN A 344 9.45 17.15 10.91
CA ASN A 344 10.62 16.42 11.41
C ASN A 344 11.59 15.96 10.32
N LYS A 345 11.39 16.36 9.06
CA LYS A 345 12.26 16.00 7.94
C LYS A 345 13.63 16.71 8.08
N LYS A 346 14.60 16.04 8.71
CA LYS A 346 15.91 16.61 9.07
C LYS A 346 16.94 16.72 7.92
N SER A 347 16.68 16.24 6.70
CA SER A 347 17.79 16.02 5.74
C SER A 347 17.58 16.29 4.26
N ASP A 348 16.36 16.48 3.74
CA ASP A 348 16.19 16.57 2.27
C ASP A 348 15.67 17.92 1.81
N ILE A 349 16.56 18.73 1.23
CA ILE A 349 16.19 19.85 0.35
C ILE A 349 15.45 19.24 -0.84
N THR A 350 14.13 19.14 -0.72
CA THR A 350 13.24 18.64 -1.76
C THR A 350 12.71 19.86 -2.51
N PHE A 351 13.09 20.01 -3.79
CA PHE A 351 12.61 21.10 -4.67
C PHE A 351 11.09 21.05 -4.91
N VAL A 352 10.44 19.97 -4.49
CA VAL A 352 9.00 19.82 -4.35
C VAL A 352 8.69 19.74 -2.86
N GLN A 353 8.52 20.89 -2.21
CA GLN A 353 7.97 20.94 -0.85
C GLN A 353 6.50 20.47 -0.93
N PRO A 354 6.05 19.45 -0.17
CA PRO A 354 4.67 19.49 0.31
C PRO A 354 4.57 20.80 1.10
N ARG A 355 3.71 21.72 0.67
CA ARG A 355 3.62 23.05 1.31
C ARG A 355 3.17 22.81 2.75
N LEU A 356 4.08 22.95 3.71
CA LEU A 356 3.83 22.77 5.14
C LEU A 356 2.57 23.54 5.61
N LEU A 357 2.30 24.70 5.00
CA LEU A 357 1.09 25.48 5.16
C LEU A 357 -0.20 24.70 4.85
N ASP A 358 -0.23 23.95 3.75
CA ASP A 358 -1.38 23.14 3.35
C ASP A 358 -1.60 22.03 4.39
N THR A 359 -0.54 21.39 4.86
CA THR A 359 -0.62 20.35 5.90
C THR A 359 -1.09 20.92 7.25
N LEU A 360 -0.63 22.12 7.62
CA LEU A 360 -1.10 22.83 8.82
C LEU A 360 -2.58 23.22 8.72
N LEU A 361 -3.01 23.75 7.58
CA LEU A 361 -4.41 24.08 7.31
C LEU A 361 -5.29 22.84 7.41
N VAL A 362 -4.94 21.77 6.69
CA VAL A 362 -5.69 20.51 6.69
C VAL A 362 -5.79 19.95 8.10
N MET A 363 -4.69 19.93 8.87
CA MET A 363 -4.72 19.46 10.26
C MET A 363 -5.71 20.25 11.13
N THR A 364 -5.71 21.58 11.03
CA THR A 364 -6.65 22.41 11.81
C THR A 364 -8.10 22.20 11.40
N ILE A 365 -8.39 22.06 10.11
CA ILE A 365 -9.75 21.75 9.61
C ILE A 365 -10.19 20.37 10.11
N ARG A 366 -9.35 19.34 9.94
CA ARG A 366 -9.68 17.98 10.39
C ARG A 366 -9.88 17.89 11.89
N THR A 367 -9.14 18.69 12.67
CA THR A 367 -9.33 18.79 14.13
C THR A 367 -10.71 19.36 14.45
N GLU A 368 -11.14 20.42 13.76
CA GLU A 368 -12.48 20.97 13.90
C GLU A 368 -13.56 19.94 13.54
N VAL A 369 -13.41 19.24 12.41
CA VAL A 369 -14.34 18.21 11.93
C VAL A 369 -14.45 17.03 12.91
N LEU A 370 -13.34 16.61 13.51
CA LEU A 370 -13.37 15.54 14.52
C LEU A 370 -14.11 15.99 15.78
N ILE A 371 -13.82 17.19 16.30
CA ILE A 371 -14.51 17.74 17.48
C ILE A 371 -16.02 17.85 17.24
N ARG A 372 -16.37 18.27 16.03
CA ARG A 372 -17.74 18.32 15.54
C ARG A 372 -18.39 16.94 15.58
N THR A 373 -17.81 15.98 14.88
CA THR A 373 -18.30 14.59 14.86
C THR A 373 -18.47 14.00 16.26
N MET A 374 -17.59 14.35 17.20
CA MET A 374 -17.74 13.96 18.60
C MET A 374 -18.92 14.65 19.33
N LEU A 375 -19.36 15.85 18.95
CA LEU A 375 -20.61 16.47 19.44
C LEU A 375 -21.82 15.79 18.81
N LEU A 376 -21.80 15.53 17.51
CA LEU A 376 -22.87 14.83 16.81
C LEU A 376 -23.16 13.47 17.45
N ASN A 377 -22.12 12.67 17.68
CA ASN A 377 -22.26 11.34 18.30
C ASN A 377 -22.83 11.39 19.73
N LEU A 378 -22.55 12.45 20.50
CA LEU A 378 -23.07 12.60 21.86
C LEU A 378 -24.47 13.18 21.93
N SER A 379 -24.77 14.16 21.08
CA SER A 379 -26.03 14.91 21.12
C SER A 379 -27.13 14.30 20.26
N GLY A 380 -26.75 13.53 19.23
CA GLY A 380 -27.65 13.02 18.18
C GLY A 380 -28.28 14.12 17.32
N LYS A 381 -27.77 15.36 17.39
CA LYS A 381 -28.34 16.52 16.70
C LYS A 381 -27.37 17.08 15.68
N GLN A 382 -27.94 17.67 14.62
CA GLN A 382 -27.16 18.43 13.66
C GLN A 382 -26.40 19.54 14.36
N GLU A 383 -25.14 19.68 13.97
CA GLU A 383 -24.21 20.57 14.65
C GLU A 383 -24.37 22.03 14.23
N PRO A 384 -24.13 22.99 15.14
CA PRO A 384 -24.11 24.41 14.82
C PRO A 384 -23.02 24.78 13.79
N ASP A 385 -23.30 25.72 12.89
CA ASP A 385 -22.28 26.22 11.95
C ASP A 385 -21.11 26.91 12.68
N ASP A 386 -21.40 27.69 13.73
CA ASP A 386 -20.39 28.38 14.51
C ASP A 386 -19.65 27.43 15.47
N PHE A 387 -18.35 27.27 15.25
CA PHE A 387 -17.51 26.39 16.06
C PHE A 387 -17.43 26.79 17.54
N TYR A 388 -17.61 28.08 17.88
CA TYR A 388 -17.68 28.49 19.29
C TYR A 388 -18.93 27.95 19.98
N VAL A 389 -20.04 27.83 19.24
CA VAL A 389 -21.28 27.24 19.75
C VAL A 389 -21.09 25.73 19.94
N VAL A 390 -20.42 25.04 19.00
CA VAL A 390 -20.03 23.62 19.15
C VAL A 390 -19.28 23.38 20.47
N LEU A 391 -18.27 24.19 20.78
CA LEU A 391 -17.50 24.05 22.03
C LEU A 391 -18.35 24.33 23.28
N ARG A 392 -19.26 25.30 23.22
CA ARG A 392 -20.18 25.57 24.33
C ARG A 392 -21.16 24.42 24.52
N GLU A 393 -21.71 23.84 23.46
CA GLU A 393 -22.62 22.69 23.53
C GLU A 393 -21.91 21.43 24.04
N LEU A 394 -20.67 21.20 23.62
CA LEU A 394 -19.83 20.12 24.15
C LEU A 394 -19.67 20.19 25.67
N SER A 395 -19.67 21.38 26.26
CA SER A 395 -19.58 21.56 27.71
C SER A 395 -20.74 20.92 28.49
N ALA A 396 -21.89 20.70 27.85
CA ALA A 396 -23.03 20.03 28.48
C ALA A 396 -22.80 18.52 28.68
N PHE A 397 -21.87 17.92 27.93
CA PHE A 397 -21.56 16.50 27.98
C PHE A 397 -20.29 16.19 28.79
N VAL A 398 -19.60 17.22 29.29
CA VAL A 398 -18.42 17.06 30.15
C VAL A 398 -18.85 16.87 31.59
N LYS A 399 -18.31 15.83 32.24
CA LYS A 399 -18.72 15.45 33.60
C LYS A 399 -18.05 16.28 34.69
N ASP A 400 -16.84 16.78 34.47
CA ASP A 400 -16.12 17.56 35.46
C ASP A 400 -16.31 19.08 35.27
N ASP A 401 -16.64 19.78 36.36
CA ASP A 401 -16.92 21.22 36.33
C ASP A 401 -15.73 22.06 35.86
N ALA A 402 -14.50 21.58 36.08
CA ALA A 402 -13.29 22.30 35.72
C ALA A 402 -13.13 22.40 34.20
N SER A 403 -13.28 21.28 33.49
CA SER A 403 -13.22 21.18 32.04
C SER A 403 -14.44 21.81 31.37
N LYS A 404 -15.64 21.66 31.97
CA LYS A 404 -16.86 22.36 31.53
C LYS A 404 -16.67 23.88 31.52
N THR A 405 -16.10 24.42 32.61
CA THR A 405 -15.79 25.86 32.72
C THR A 405 -14.82 26.32 31.64
N VAL A 406 -13.82 25.49 31.29
CA VAL A 406 -12.87 25.80 30.23
C VAL A 406 -13.58 25.90 28.88
N LEU A 407 -14.39 24.91 28.50
CA LEU A 407 -15.10 24.91 27.22
C LEU A 407 -16.08 26.08 27.08
N ILE A 408 -16.85 26.38 28.13
CA ILE A 408 -17.74 27.56 28.17
C ILE A 408 -16.93 28.83 27.94
N ALA A 409 -15.84 29.00 28.68
CA ALA A 409 -15.01 30.19 28.54
C ALA A 409 -14.35 30.30 27.16
N VAL A 410 -13.96 29.20 26.52
CA VAL A 410 -13.47 29.24 25.13
C VAL A 410 -14.59 29.74 24.20
N GLY A 411 -15.80 29.17 24.33
CA GLY A 411 -16.99 29.57 23.57
C GLY A 411 -17.36 31.04 23.75
N ASP A 412 -17.17 31.58 24.95
CA ASP A 412 -17.54 32.96 25.30
C ASP A 412 -16.50 34.00 24.86
N ASN A 413 -15.26 33.61 24.62
CA ASN A 413 -14.13 34.53 24.40
C ASN A 413 -13.57 34.48 22.98
N ARG A 414 -14.46 34.64 21.99
CA ARG A 414 -14.14 34.65 20.56
C ARG A 414 -13.16 35.75 20.13
N ASP A 415 -13.12 36.86 20.85
CA ASP A 415 -12.30 38.02 20.45
C ASP A 415 -10.79 37.76 20.59
N LEU A 416 -10.40 36.76 21.39
CA LEU A 416 -8.99 36.39 21.59
C LEU A 416 -8.33 35.77 20.36
N THR A 417 -9.12 35.19 19.45
CA THR A 417 -8.61 34.49 18.25
C THR A 417 -8.67 35.35 16.98
N LYS A 418 -9.17 36.59 17.09
CA LYS A 418 -9.29 37.51 15.96
C LYS A 418 -7.91 38.09 15.60
N LEU A 419 -7.53 37.91 14.35
CA LEU A 419 -6.23 38.34 13.79
C LEU A 419 -6.36 39.52 12.81
N GLN A 420 -7.46 40.27 12.86
CA GLN A 420 -7.69 41.45 12.01
C GLN A 420 -6.59 42.51 12.19
N ASP A 421 -6.10 42.67 13.42
CA ASP A 421 -5.03 43.63 13.77
C ASP A 421 -3.63 43.18 13.31
N ARG A 422 -3.51 41.99 12.68
CA ARG A 422 -2.25 41.37 12.22
C ARG A 422 -1.13 41.41 13.28
N PRO A 423 -1.33 40.81 14.46
CA PRO A 423 -0.34 40.85 15.53
C PRO A 423 0.98 40.21 15.11
N GLU A 424 2.09 40.74 15.63
CA GLU A 424 3.44 40.23 15.34
C GLU A 424 3.62 38.77 15.76
N SER A 425 3.07 38.39 16.91
CA SER A 425 2.93 37.00 17.36
C SER A 425 1.45 36.59 17.30
N VAL A 426 1.17 35.52 16.54
CA VAL A 426 -0.19 35.01 16.29
C VAL A 426 -0.90 34.63 17.60
N PHE A 427 -0.17 34.15 18.61
CA PHE A 427 -0.76 33.71 19.89
C PHE A 427 -0.67 34.73 21.03
N ASN A 428 -0.13 35.93 20.80
CA ASN A 428 0.14 36.91 21.86
C ASN A 428 -1.09 37.27 22.71
N LYS A 429 -2.26 37.47 22.08
CA LYS A 429 -3.53 37.76 22.79
C LYS A 429 -3.95 36.65 23.73
N ILE A 430 -3.66 35.39 23.38
CA ILE A 430 -3.98 34.22 24.19
C ILE A 430 -3.00 34.08 25.34
N GLU A 431 -1.71 34.28 25.07
CA GLU A 431 -0.65 34.11 26.08
C GLU A 431 -0.74 35.14 27.21
N THR A 432 -1.15 36.37 26.87
CA THR A 432 -1.33 37.50 27.78
C THR A 432 -2.73 37.58 28.41
N SER A 433 -3.65 36.68 28.05
CA SER A 433 -5.02 36.68 28.57
C SER A 433 -5.06 36.48 30.09
N ILE A 434 -5.86 37.32 30.76
CA ILE A 434 -6.10 37.25 32.22
C ILE A 434 -7.27 36.34 32.60
N ILE A 435 -7.94 35.72 31.62
CA ILE A 435 -9.10 34.85 31.84
C ILE A 435 -8.68 33.65 32.70
N GLY A 436 -9.53 33.30 33.66
CA GLY A 436 -9.24 32.19 34.53
C GLY A 436 -8.08 32.45 35.49
N LYS A 437 -7.81 33.70 35.89
CA LYS A 437 -6.71 34.06 36.82
C LYS A 437 -6.66 33.16 38.07
N LYS A 438 -7.83 32.78 38.60
CA LYS A 438 -7.99 31.90 39.78
C LYS A 438 -8.07 30.40 39.46
N TRP A 439 -8.03 30.00 38.19
CA TRP A 439 -8.11 28.60 37.79
C TRP A 439 -6.82 27.82 38.10
N SER A 440 -6.97 26.50 38.14
CA SER A 440 -5.84 25.57 38.20
C SER A 440 -4.93 25.70 36.97
N ASN A 441 -3.68 25.24 37.10
CA ASN A 441 -2.73 25.23 35.99
C ASN A 441 -3.25 24.39 34.80
N LYS A 442 -3.95 23.28 35.07
CA LYS A 442 -4.57 22.42 34.05
C LYS A 442 -5.61 23.20 33.24
N GLN A 443 -6.53 23.90 33.91
CA GLN A 443 -7.57 24.68 33.24
C GLN A 443 -6.99 25.83 32.40
N LYS A 444 -6.01 26.57 32.95
CA LYS A 444 -5.33 27.65 32.21
C LYS A 444 -4.63 27.13 30.96
N HIS A 445 -3.99 25.97 31.07
CA HIS A 445 -3.33 25.30 29.95
C HIS A 445 -4.32 24.95 28.85
N PHE A 446 -5.36 24.17 29.16
CA PHE A 446 -6.32 23.74 28.14
C PHE A 446 -7.11 24.89 27.53
N PHE A 447 -7.44 25.93 28.30
CA PHE A 447 -8.00 27.16 27.74
C PHE A 447 -7.07 27.77 26.67
N LYS A 448 -5.77 27.89 26.95
CA LYS A 448 -4.80 28.43 25.99
C LYS A 448 -4.62 27.52 24.78
N VAL A 449 -4.49 26.21 24.98
CA VAL A 449 -4.32 25.20 23.92
C VAL A 449 -5.47 25.23 22.93
N ILE A 450 -6.71 25.20 23.41
CA ILE A 450 -7.90 25.21 22.54
C ILE A 450 -7.98 26.55 21.78
N GLN A 451 -7.72 27.67 22.45
CA GLN A 451 -7.69 28.98 21.77
C GLN A 451 -6.56 29.08 20.74
N LYS A 452 -5.37 28.51 21.00
CA LYS A 452 -4.26 28.43 20.03
C LYS A 452 -4.65 27.60 18.81
N PHE A 453 -5.32 26.47 18.99
CA PHE A 453 -5.88 25.69 17.89
C PHE A 453 -6.86 26.53 17.04
N ILE A 454 -7.86 27.17 17.66
CA ILE A 454 -8.85 27.97 16.92
C ILE A 454 -8.18 29.15 16.19
N THR A 455 -7.20 29.79 16.84
CA THR A 455 -6.46 30.90 16.23
C THR A 455 -5.62 30.43 15.05
N SER A 456 -5.04 29.23 15.13
CA SER A 456 -4.32 28.61 14.02
C SER A 456 -5.25 28.34 12.83
N ARG A 457 -6.43 27.77 13.10
CA ARG A 457 -7.48 27.56 12.09
C ARG A 457 -7.87 28.87 11.42
N ASN A 458 -8.15 29.92 12.21
CA ASN A 458 -8.50 31.25 11.69
C ASN A 458 -7.36 31.88 10.88
N TYR A 459 -6.11 31.71 11.33
CA TYR A 459 -4.93 32.18 10.61
C TYR A 459 -4.88 31.53 9.22
N PHE A 460 -4.82 30.20 9.13
CA PHE A 460 -4.63 29.52 7.84
C PHE A 460 -5.84 29.66 6.89
N ALA A 461 -7.04 29.90 7.42
CA ALA A 461 -8.23 30.09 6.59
C ALA A 461 -8.33 31.50 5.98
N HIS A 462 -7.78 32.53 6.64
CA HIS A 462 -8.09 33.93 6.30
C HIS A 462 -6.88 34.87 6.24
N HIS A 463 -5.70 34.41 6.62
CA HIS A 463 -4.51 35.23 6.76
C HIS A 463 -3.28 34.55 6.13
N TYR A 464 -2.35 35.37 5.66
CA TYR A 464 -1.10 34.91 5.03
C TYR A 464 0.13 35.76 5.42
N TYR A 465 -0.05 36.72 6.35
CA TYR A 465 0.92 37.79 6.60
C TYR A 465 2.21 37.31 7.31
N LYS A 466 2.22 36.08 7.84
CA LYS A 466 3.36 35.43 8.50
C LYS A 466 3.83 34.17 7.76
N ASP A 467 3.33 33.89 6.56
CA ASP A 467 3.58 32.64 5.84
C ASP A 467 5.07 32.38 5.55
N HIS A 468 5.83 33.47 5.36
CA HIS A 468 7.27 33.41 5.14
C HIS A 468 8.04 32.85 6.34
N GLU A 469 7.52 32.98 7.57
CA GLU A 469 8.17 32.50 8.79
C GLU A 469 8.05 30.98 8.95
N PHE A 470 7.08 30.33 8.29
CA PHE A 470 6.87 28.88 8.36
C PHE A 470 7.73 28.08 7.37
N LYS A 471 8.47 28.75 6.48
CA LYS A 471 9.41 28.08 5.56
C LYS A 471 10.69 27.59 6.25
N THR A 472 10.92 28.02 7.48
CA THR A 472 12.10 27.70 8.28
C THR A 472 11.83 26.52 9.22
N HIS A 473 12.60 25.44 9.09
CA HIS A 473 12.52 24.22 9.90
C HIS A 473 12.81 24.43 11.41
N THR A 474 13.27 25.63 11.79
CA THR A 474 13.53 26.05 13.18
C THR A 474 12.32 26.70 13.85
N ASN A 475 11.20 26.89 13.14
CA ASN A 475 10.04 27.59 13.70
C ASN A 475 9.26 26.68 14.67
N LYS A 476 9.26 27.05 15.96
CA LYS A 476 8.50 26.38 17.03
C LYS A 476 6.98 26.40 16.81
N PHE A 477 6.48 27.36 16.02
CA PHE A 477 5.05 27.55 15.77
C PHE A 477 4.36 26.31 15.21
N CYS A 478 4.98 25.62 14.23
CA CYS A 478 4.39 24.42 13.65
C CYS A 478 4.21 23.30 14.70
N GLY A 479 5.19 23.17 15.60
CA GLY A 479 5.09 22.28 16.75
C GLY A 479 3.97 22.69 17.71
N GLU A 480 3.82 23.99 17.99
CA GLU A 480 2.72 24.50 18.82
C GLU A 480 1.34 24.23 18.22
N VAL A 481 1.18 24.35 16.89
CA VAL A 481 -0.07 24.03 16.18
C VAL A 481 -0.41 22.54 16.32
N VAL A 482 0.55 21.66 16.03
CA VAL A 482 0.37 20.19 16.15
C VAL A 482 -0.02 19.82 17.58
N THR A 483 0.76 20.31 18.55
CA THR A 483 0.50 20.09 19.97
C THR A 483 -0.87 20.63 20.37
N SER A 484 -1.27 21.80 19.87
CA SER A 484 -2.58 22.39 20.19
C SER A 484 -3.74 21.57 19.65
N CYS A 485 -3.61 21.05 18.43
CA CYS A 485 -4.63 20.20 17.81
C CYS A 485 -4.77 18.86 18.57
N LEU A 486 -3.64 18.16 18.79
CA LEU A 486 -3.62 16.88 19.50
C LEU A 486 -4.15 17.02 20.93
N GLN A 487 -3.62 17.96 21.71
CA GLN A 487 -4.02 18.12 23.11
C GLN A 487 -5.48 18.59 23.26
N THR A 488 -6.03 19.32 22.28
CA THR A 488 -7.46 19.66 22.26
C THR A 488 -8.32 18.40 22.11
N ILE A 489 -7.97 17.50 21.19
CA ILE A 489 -8.69 16.24 20.99
C ILE A 489 -8.60 15.34 22.21
N LEU A 490 -7.39 15.16 22.75
CA LEU A 490 -7.18 14.37 23.96
C LEU A 490 -7.99 14.94 25.14
N PHE A 491 -7.96 16.26 25.33
CA PHE A 491 -8.75 16.92 26.38
C PHE A 491 -10.25 16.66 26.23
N ILE A 492 -10.79 16.81 25.02
CA ILE A 492 -12.22 16.61 24.77
C ILE A 492 -12.60 15.13 24.94
N ASN A 493 -11.77 14.20 24.46
CA ASN A 493 -11.99 12.76 24.60
C ASN A 493 -11.96 12.34 26.09
N ASP A 494 -10.92 12.73 26.83
CA ASP A 494 -10.74 12.41 28.25
C ASP A 494 -11.87 13.00 29.12
N SER A 495 -12.38 14.18 28.76
CA SER A 495 -13.45 14.87 29.51
C SER A 495 -14.84 14.24 29.33
N LYS A 496 -15.01 13.37 28.31
CA LYS A 496 -16.26 12.65 27.99
C LYS A 496 -16.32 11.27 28.62
N LEU A 497 -15.17 10.64 28.86
CA LEU A 497 -15.06 9.25 29.28
C LEU A 497 -14.87 9.14 30.79
N LYS A 498 -15.99 9.14 31.52
CA LYS A 498 -16.18 8.34 32.75
C LYS A 498 -17.62 8.36 33.22
#